data_AF-A0A972GIK7-F1
#
_entry.id   AF-A0A972GIK7-F1
#
_cell.length_a   1.000
_cell.length_b   1.000
_cell.length_c   1.000
_cell.angle_alpha   90.00
_cell.angle_beta   90.00
_cell.angle_gamma   90.00
#
_symmetry.space_group_name_H-M   'P 1'
#
loop_
_entity.id
_entity.type
_entity.pdbx_description
1 polymer ?
#
loop_
_entity_poly.entity_id
_entity_poly.type
_entity_poly.pdbx_seq_one_letter_code
_entity_poly.pdbx_strand_id
1 'polypeptide(L)'
;MLAGQVGWSPSWVPLKQQLDWLERNYGAPNEYLYGLAAAPYFNIPEDLREHDDLTVDTILDALSNDIETLRAGTANYHALARYHNLKSMAYEGGQHLNGKESLEAKLEAQTDPRMGELTTTYFTNWYADGGGLFMWFTLTSIYNQYGFWGLTDDVTNTDTPKYQAALAMLNAPRPTVTAGTAVPATLPAQTHLYADEPDTTAPLTDLKDGEYVDYIIRTDRADSYPLTLRVASSNNEGQLEVLVNAQSMGTVAIPDSGSSDTFVETSPITLEFETGLNVIRLRVAKAGFNIKSLQISDTENATPKILFIRGGDDTSGFLEGGSDEEPPISPTPIQSLAIMGLAS
;
A
#
# COMPACT_ATOMS: atom_id res chain seq x y z
N MET A 1 -12.93 -10.52 -11.23
CA MET A 1 -12.31 -10.13 -9.95
C MET A 1 -11.82 -11.42 -9.30
N LEU A 2 -10.57 -11.44 -8.84
CA LEU A 2 -10.06 -12.54 -8.00
C LEU A 2 -10.21 -12.10 -6.54
N ALA A 3 -10.82 -12.93 -5.69
CA ALA A 3 -11.22 -12.54 -4.34
C ALA A 3 -10.71 -13.52 -3.28
N GLY A 4 -10.34 -12.98 -2.12
CA GLY A 4 -9.93 -13.73 -0.93
C GLY A 4 -10.24 -12.96 0.36
N GLN A 5 -10.36 -13.63 1.50
CA GLN A 5 -10.49 -12.95 2.80
C GLN A 5 -9.15 -12.36 3.23
N VAL A 6 -9.11 -11.17 3.88
CA VAL A 6 -7.84 -10.52 4.27
C VAL A 6 -7.38 -10.77 5.72
N GLY A 7 -8.27 -11.24 6.59
CA GLY A 7 -8.00 -11.46 8.02
C GLY A 7 -7.40 -12.82 8.44
N TRP A 8 -7.04 -13.70 7.51
CA TRP A 8 -6.36 -14.96 7.83
C TRP A 8 -4.94 -14.92 7.29
N SER A 9 -3.94 -15.14 8.16
CA SER A 9 -2.52 -14.96 7.85
C SER A 9 -1.99 -15.96 6.79
N PRO A 10 -1.28 -15.52 5.74
CA PRO A 10 -1.41 -14.25 5.03
C PRO A 10 -2.30 -14.45 3.80
N SER A 11 -3.45 -13.80 3.81
CA SER A 11 -4.48 -13.75 2.78
C SER A 11 -4.02 -13.40 1.37
N TRP A 12 -2.91 -12.68 1.27
CA TRP A 12 -2.27 -12.33 0.01
C TRP A 12 -1.49 -13.51 -0.60
N VAL A 13 -1.05 -14.51 0.17
CA VAL A 13 -0.27 -15.66 -0.35
C VAL A 13 -1.08 -16.46 -1.36
N PRO A 14 -2.33 -16.89 -1.08
CA PRO A 14 -3.15 -17.58 -2.07
C PRO A 14 -3.42 -16.72 -3.32
N LEU A 15 -3.73 -15.44 -3.14
CA LEU A 15 -3.97 -14.51 -4.25
C LEU A 15 -2.72 -14.37 -5.13
N LYS A 16 -1.55 -14.20 -4.52
CA LYS A 16 -0.27 -14.13 -5.21
C LYS A 16 0.00 -15.41 -5.99
N GLN A 17 -0.18 -16.59 -5.38
CA GLN A 17 0.01 -17.88 -6.06
C GLN A 17 -0.93 -18.04 -7.27
N GLN A 18 -2.18 -17.58 -7.16
CA GLN A 18 -3.15 -17.60 -8.25
C GLN A 18 -2.76 -16.64 -9.39
N LEU A 19 -2.27 -15.44 -9.07
CA LEU A 19 -1.76 -14.48 -10.06
C LEU A 19 -0.50 -14.98 -10.74
N ASP A 20 0.46 -15.51 -9.96
CA ASP A 20 1.69 -16.12 -10.48
C ASP A 20 1.37 -17.29 -11.43
N TRP A 21 0.38 -18.11 -11.08
CA TRP A 21 -0.09 -19.19 -11.95
C TRP A 21 -0.73 -18.67 -13.23
N LEU A 22 -1.61 -17.65 -13.13
CA LEU A 22 -2.24 -17.05 -14.30
C LEU A 22 -1.19 -16.45 -15.25
N GLU A 23 -0.24 -15.71 -14.69
CA GLU A 23 0.87 -15.10 -15.43
C GLU A 23 1.70 -16.15 -16.18
N ARG A 24 2.07 -17.24 -15.50
CA ARG A 24 2.87 -18.33 -16.09
C ARG A 24 2.16 -19.12 -17.19
N ASN A 25 0.83 -19.25 -17.12
CA ASN A 25 0.09 -20.15 -18.00
C ASN A 25 -0.71 -19.43 -19.10
N TYR A 26 -1.08 -18.16 -18.90
CA TYR A 26 -1.99 -17.44 -19.79
C TYR A 26 -1.55 -16.01 -20.14
N GLY A 27 -0.50 -15.48 -19.48
CA GLY A 27 -0.05 -14.11 -19.66
C GLY A 27 -0.58 -13.15 -18.59
N ALA A 28 -0.45 -11.84 -18.84
CA ALA A 28 -0.58 -10.82 -17.81
C ALA A 28 -1.96 -10.86 -17.12
N PRO A 29 -2.03 -10.93 -15.76
CA PRO A 29 -3.31 -11.04 -15.06
C PRO A 29 -4.34 -9.96 -15.34
N ASN A 30 -3.91 -8.73 -15.62
CA ASN A 30 -4.79 -7.61 -15.95
C ASN A 30 -5.49 -7.70 -17.31
N GLU A 31 -5.09 -8.63 -18.19
CA GLU A 31 -5.85 -8.95 -19.41
C GLU A 31 -7.13 -9.72 -19.12
N TYR A 32 -7.19 -10.41 -17.97
CA TYR A 32 -8.28 -11.29 -17.58
C TYR A 32 -9.06 -10.80 -16.36
N LEU A 33 -8.41 -10.02 -15.48
CA LEU A 33 -8.95 -9.58 -14.21
C LEU A 33 -9.03 -8.06 -14.15
N TYR A 34 -10.18 -7.54 -13.70
CA TYR A 34 -10.36 -6.12 -13.42
C TYR A 34 -9.63 -5.67 -12.14
N GLY A 35 -9.60 -6.53 -11.13
CA GLY A 35 -9.11 -6.18 -9.80
C GLY A 35 -8.97 -7.37 -8.87
N LEU A 36 -8.20 -7.15 -7.82
CA LEU A 36 -8.18 -7.97 -6.63
C LEU A 36 -9.20 -7.43 -5.65
N ALA A 37 -9.86 -8.33 -4.92
CA ALA A 37 -10.74 -7.93 -3.84
C ALA A 37 -10.51 -8.73 -2.56
N ALA A 38 -10.62 -8.00 -1.46
CA ALA A 38 -10.37 -8.43 -0.11
C ALA A 38 -11.63 -8.35 0.74
N ALA A 39 -11.66 -9.10 1.85
CA ALA A 39 -12.56 -8.85 2.97
C ALA A 39 -11.76 -8.48 4.22
N PRO A 40 -11.26 -7.24 4.33
CA PRO A 40 -10.58 -6.78 5.53
C PRO A 40 -11.63 -6.51 6.62
N TYR A 41 -11.63 -7.32 7.68
CA TYR A 41 -12.40 -7.02 8.89
C TYR A 41 -11.43 -6.73 10.02
N PHE A 42 -11.81 -5.80 10.89
CA PHE A 42 -11.15 -5.61 12.18
C PHE A 42 -12.02 -6.18 13.30
N ASN A 43 -11.38 -6.79 14.29
CA ASN A 43 -12.02 -7.65 15.29
C ASN A 43 -11.33 -7.53 16.65
N ILE A 44 -11.94 -8.14 17.66
CA ILE A 44 -11.25 -8.49 18.89
C ILE A 44 -10.46 -9.81 18.72
N PRO A 45 -9.32 -9.97 19.42
CA PRO A 45 -8.56 -11.21 19.50
C PRO A 45 -9.40 -12.43 19.88
N GLU A 46 -8.99 -13.61 19.41
CA GLU A 46 -9.76 -14.85 19.62
C GLU A 46 -9.94 -15.21 21.09
N ASP A 47 -8.93 -14.96 21.92
CA ASP A 47 -8.94 -15.18 23.36
C ASP A 47 -9.97 -14.31 24.10
N LEU A 48 -10.34 -13.14 23.56
CA LEU A 48 -11.36 -12.28 24.16
C LEU A 48 -12.80 -12.66 23.78
N ARG A 49 -13.02 -13.45 22.73
CA ARG A 49 -14.37 -13.64 22.14
C ARG A 49 -15.38 -14.30 23.08
N GLU A 50 -14.91 -15.20 23.93
CA GLU A 50 -15.74 -15.99 24.85
C GLU A 50 -15.69 -15.49 26.29
N HIS A 51 -15.11 -14.32 26.54
CA HIS A 51 -15.16 -13.66 27.85
C HIS A 51 -16.55 -13.05 28.09
N ASP A 52 -17.12 -13.25 29.28
CA ASP A 52 -18.41 -12.69 29.71
C ASP A 52 -18.27 -11.37 30.49
N ASP A 53 -17.04 -10.94 30.76
CA ASP A 53 -16.68 -9.76 31.55
C ASP A 53 -16.07 -8.61 30.73
N LEU A 54 -16.19 -8.62 29.40
CA LEU A 54 -15.65 -7.56 28.56
C LEU A 54 -16.30 -6.21 28.88
N THR A 55 -15.46 -5.18 29.00
CA THR A 55 -15.89 -3.78 29.09
C THR A 55 -15.84 -3.11 27.72
N VAL A 56 -16.55 -1.99 27.56
CA VAL A 56 -16.48 -1.14 26.36
C VAL A 56 -15.03 -0.73 26.05
N ASP A 57 -14.27 -0.34 27.07
CA ASP A 57 -12.87 0.08 26.91
C ASP A 57 -11.99 -1.07 26.41
N THR A 58 -12.13 -2.26 26.98
CA THR A 58 -11.40 -3.46 26.54
C THR A 58 -11.69 -3.79 25.07
N ILE A 59 -12.95 -3.66 24.64
CA ILE A 59 -13.35 -3.92 23.26
C ILE A 59 -12.73 -2.88 22.31
N LEU A 60 -12.82 -1.59 22.62
CA LEU A 60 -12.34 -0.52 21.76
C LEU A 60 -10.81 -0.51 21.67
N ASP A 61 -10.10 -0.76 22.78
CA ASP A 61 -8.64 -0.88 22.78
C ASP A 61 -8.17 -2.06 21.91
N ALA A 62 -8.86 -3.20 22.00
CA ALA A 62 -8.57 -4.37 21.18
C ALA A 62 -8.80 -4.10 19.67
N LEU A 63 -9.90 -3.42 19.32
CA LEU A 63 -10.17 -3.03 17.93
C LEU A 63 -9.13 -2.01 17.41
N SER A 64 -8.72 -1.05 18.24
CA SER A 64 -7.66 -0.11 17.88
C SER A 64 -6.35 -0.84 17.57
N ASN A 65 -5.97 -1.81 18.39
CA ASN A 65 -4.77 -2.61 18.17
C ASN A 65 -4.88 -3.43 16.87
N ASP A 66 -6.04 -4.04 16.60
CA ASP A 66 -6.25 -4.83 15.39
C ASP A 66 -6.20 -3.98 14.10
N ILE A 67 -6.73 -2.76 14.13
CA ILE A 67 -6.62 -1.82 13.00
C ILE A 67 -5.15 -1.52 12.67
N GLU A 68 -4.29 -1.38 13.68
CA GLU A 68 -2.86 -1.13 13.47
C GLU A 68 -2.12 -2.36 12.94
N THR A 69 -2.40 -3.55 13.48
CA THR A 69 -1.75 -4.79 13.03
C THR A 69 -2.15 -5.18 11.59
N LEU A 70 -3.35 -4.82 11.14
CA LEU A 70 -3.84 -5.08 9.78
C LEU A 70 -3.09 -4.29 8.69
N ARG A 71 -2.45 -3.17 9.03
CA ARG A 71 -1.87 -2.23 8.04
C ARG A 71 -0.82 -2.88 7.15
N ALA A 72 0.12 -3.62 7.74
CA ALA A 72 1.19 -4.27 6.99
C ALA A 72 0.64 -5.27 5.95
N GLY A 73 -0.37 -6.08 6.35
CA GLY A 73 -1.05 -7.01 5.45
C GLY A 73 -1.82 -6.30 4.33
N THR A 74 -2.47 -5.18 4.67
CA THR A 74 -3.25 -4.36 3.74
C THR A 74 -2.35 -3.69 2.69
N ALA A 75 -1.23 -3.10 3.11
CA ALA A 75 -0.23 -2.54 2.22
C ALA A 75 0.37 -3.59 1.26
N ASN A 76 0.69 -4.79 1.75
CA ASN A 76 1.17 -5.90 0.92
C ASN A 76 0.12 -6.32 -0.13
N TYR A 77 -1.15 -6.40 0.27
CA TYR A 77 -2.25 -6.70 -0.64
C TYR A 77 -2.41 -5.62 -1.72
N HIS A 78 -2.31 -4.34 -1.36
CA HIS A 78 -2.37 -3.22 -2.30
C HIS A 78 -1.19 -3.21 -3.26
N ALA A 79 0.01 -3.53 -2.76
CA ALA A 79 1.21 -3.69 -3.57
C ALA A 79 1.06 -4.81 -4.60
N LEU A 80 0.50 -5.95 -4.22
CA LEU A 80 0.23 -7.05 -5.13
C LEU A 80 -0.73 -6.64 -6.26
N ALA A 81 -1.84 -5.96 -5.92
CA ALA A 81 -2.76 -5.42 -6.91
C ALA A 81 -2.04 -4.42 -7.84
N ARG A 82 -1.25 -3.51 -7.26
CA ARG A 82 -0.52 -2.49 -8.00
C ARG A 82 0.51 -3.09 -8.96
N TYR A 83 1.28 -4.07 -8.50
CA TYR A 83 2.29 -4.76 -9.31
C TYR A 83 1.67 -5.35 -10.57
N HIS A 84 0.52 -6.02 -10.45
CA HIS A 84 -0.16 -6.62 -11.61
C HIS A 84 -1.07 -5.64 -12.37
N ASN A 85 -1.02 -4.35 -12.07
CA ASN A 85 -1.90 -3.33 -12.66
C ASN A 85 -3.40 -3.66 -12.54
N LEU A 86 -3.79 -4.16 -11.37
CA LEU A 86 -5.16 -4.51 -10.99
C LEU A 86 -5.74 -3.46 -10.05
N LYS A 87 -7.06 -3.25 -10.08
CA LYS A 87 -7.72 -2.44 -9.04
C LYS A 87 -7.62 -3.15 -7.69
N SER A 88 -7.20 -2.40 -6.66
CA SER A 88 -7.21 -2.83 -5.27
C SER A 88 -8.57 -2.53 -4.64
N MET A 89 -9.31 -3.54 -4.21
CA MET A 89 -10.68 -3.36 -3.72
C MET A 89 -10.96 -4.15 -2.43
N ALA A 90 -11.94 -3.73 -1.65
CA ALA A 90 -12.60 -4.55 -0.64
C ALA A 90 -14.00 -4.91 -1.16
N TYR A 91 -14.31 -6.19 -1.29
CA TYR A 91 -15.67 -6.62 -1.68
C TYR A 91 -16.65 -6.57 -0.51
N GLU A 92 -16.12 -6.64 0.71
CA GLU A 92 -16.80 -6.39 1.96
C GLU A 92 -15.75 -6.01 3.01
N GLY A 93 -16.17 -5.55 4.17
CA GLY A 93 -15.27 -5.28 5.29
C GLY A 93 -15.96 -4.47 6.37
N GLY A 94 -15.19 -4.12 7.40
CA GLY A 94 -15.66 -3.33 8.53
C GLY A 94 -15.38 -4.00 9.88
N GLN A 95 -16.15 -3.64 10.89
CA GLN A 95 -16.02 -4.23 12.22
C GLN A 95 -16.76 -5.59 12.27
N HIS A 96 -16.13 -6.56 12.92
CA HIS A 96 -16.73 -7.86 13.21
C HIS A 96 -16.46 -8.19 14.68
N LEU A 97 -17.43 -8.14 15.59
CA LEU A 97 -17.22 -8.47 17.01
C LEU A 97 -17.67 -9.90 17.31
N ASN A 98 -16.79 -10.87 17.02
CA ASN A 98 -17.08 -12.29 17.21
C ASN A 98 -17.28 -12.69 18.69
N GLY A 99 -17.84 -13.88 18.89
CA GLY A 99 -18.14 -14.46 20.21
C GLY A 99 -19.49 -14.01 20.76
N LYS A 100 -20.19 -14.89 21.48
CA LYS A 100 -21.59 -14.67 21.89
C LYS A 100 -21.74 -13.91 23.22
N GLU A 101 -20.66 -13.84 24.00
CA GLU A 101 -20.65 -13.29 25.36
C GLU A 101 -20.53 -11.75 25.37
N SER A 102 -20.80 -11.11 26.51
CA SER A 102 -20.73 -9.65 26.72
C SER A 102 -21.48 -8.81 25.67
N LEU A 103 -22.67 -9.26 25.24
CA LEU A 103 -23.47 -8.57 24.22
C LEU A 103 -23.75 -7.10 24.56
N GLU A 104 -24.09 -6.79 25.82
CA GLU A 104 -24.38 -5.42 26.25
C GLU A 104 -23.20 -4.48 26.00
N ALA A 105 -21.99 -4.87 26.43
CA ALA A 105 -20.77 -4.11 26.18
C ALA A 105 -20.44 -3.99 24.69
N LYS A 106 -20.69 -5.04 23.88
CA LYS A 106 -20.50 -5.01 22.42
C LYS A 106 -21.45 -4.04 21.72
N LEU A 107 -22.69 -3.93 22.19
CA LEU A 107 -23.65 -2.96 21.65
C LEU A 107 -23.25 -1.54 22.05
N GLU A 108 -22.94 -1.32 23.33
CA GLU A 108 -22.52 -0.02 23.85
C GLU A 108 -21.26 0.49 23.13
N ALA A 109 -20.24 -0.37 22.97
CA ALA A 109 -19.02 -0.04 22.25
C ALA A 109 -19.26 0.38 20.79
N GLN A 110 -20.28 -0.16 20.11
CA GLN A 110 -20.58 0.20 18.72
C GLN A 110 -21.37 1.49 18.56
N THR A 111 -21.98 1.98 19.64
CA THR A 111 -22.61 3.30 19.72
C THR A 111 -21.72 4.36 20.37
N ASP A 112 -20.59 3.95 20.97
CA ASP A 112 -19.59 4.86 21.55
C ASP A 112 -18.95 5.73 20.44
N PRO A 113 -18.76 7.05 20.66
CA PRO A 113 -18.09 7.93 19.70
C PRO A 113 -16.72 7.43 19.21
N ARG A 114 -15.97 6.73 20.07
CA ARG A 114 -14.67 6.12 19.73
C ARG A 114 -14.77 5.10 18.60
N MET A 115 -15.91 4.43 18.42
CA MET A 115 -16.13 3.55 17.26
C MET A 115 -16.11 4.33 15.93
N GLY A 116 -16.58 5.57 15.93
CA GLY A 116 -16.48 6.47 14.78
C GLY A 116 -15.03 6.88 14.49
N GLU A 117 -14.25 7.14 15.54
CA GLU A 117 -12.81 7.42 15.43
C GLU A 117 -12.06 6.21 14.84
N LEU A 118 -12.28 5.01 15.37
CA LEU A 118 -11.70 3.77 14.85
C LEU A 118 -12.10 3.52 13.38
N THR A 119 -13.37 3.73 13.03
CA THR A 119 -13.84 3.59 11.65
C THR A 119 -13.17 4.60 10.72
N THR A 120 -12.95 5.83 11.19
CA THR A 120 -12.24 6.88 10.43
C THR A 120 -10.77 6.50 10.22
N THR A 121 -10.07 6.05 11.26
CA THR A 121 -8.69 5.57 11.19
C THR A 121 -8.58 4.39 10.23
N TYR A 122 -9.50 3.44 10.33
CA TYR A 122 -9.54 2.25 9.48
C TYR A 122 -9.68 2.59 7.99
N PHE A 123 -10.64 3.45 7.62
CA PHE A 123 -10.75 3.93 6.23
C PHE A 123 -9.53 4.74 5.80
N THR A 124 -9.01 5.58 6.69
CA THR A 124 -7.82 6.41 6.39
C THR A 124 -6.63 5.53 6.06
N ASN A 125 -6.38 4.50 6.88
CA ASN A 125 -5.32 3.52 6.67
C ASN A 125 -5.51 2.78 5.33
N TRP A 126 -6.71 2.31 5.00
CA TRP A 126 -7.00 1.65 3.72
C TRP A 126 -6.56 2.49 2.51
N TYR A 127 -6.97 3.76 2.44
CA TYR A 127 -6.61 4.63 1.32
C TYR A 127 -5.14 5.07 1.36
N ALA A 128 -4.62 5.39 2.54
CA ALA A 128 -3.22 5.78 2.72
C ALA A 128 -2.25 4.63 2.39
N ASP A 129 -2.69 3.38 2.55
CA ASP A 129 -1.89 2.21 2.19
C ASP A 129 -1.97 1.89 0.67
N GLY A 130 -2.76 2.65 -0.10
CA GLY A 130 -2.91 2.53 -1.56
C GLY A 130 -4.20 1.83 -2.02
N GLY A 131 -5.17 1.67 -1.12
CA GLY A 131 -6.46 1.04 -1.39
C GLY A 131 -7.34 1.82 -2.38
N GLY A 132 -8.12 1.08 -3.16
CA GLY A 132 -9.15 1.62 -4.05
C GLY A 132 -10.54 1.50 -3.44
N LEU A 133 -11.51 1.01 -4.22
CA LEU A 133 -12.91 0.86 -3.77
C LEU A 133 -12.99 0.06 -2.46
N PHE A 134 -13.72 0.58 -1.49
CA PHE A 134 -14.08 -0.14 -0.27
C PHE A 134 -15.59 -0.33 -0.19
N MET A 135 -16.06 -1.56 -0.07
CA MET A 135 -17.46 -1.87 0.24
C MET A 135 -17.57 -2.28 1.70
N TRP A 136 -18.28 -1.48 2.51
CA TRP A 136 -18.66 -1.90 3.85
C TRP A 136 -19.71 -3.00 3.76
N PHE A 137 -19.59 -4.06 4.56
CA PHE A 137 -20.38 -5.29 4.37
C PHE A 137 -21.89 -5.04 4.33
N THR A 138 -22.44 -4.23 5.24
CA THR A 138 -23.86 -3.87 5.25
C THR A 138 -24.09 -2.40 5.60
N LEU A 139 -25.04 -1.74 4.94
CA LEU A 139 -25.47 -0.40 5.32
C LEU A 139 -26.16 -0.42 6.68
N THR A 140 -27.15 -1.30 6.83
CA THR A 140 -27.98 -1.44 8.02
C THR A 140 -28.12 -2.91 8.40
N SER A 141 -28.04 -3.23 9.69
CA SER A 141 -28.33 -4.58 10.19
C SER A 141 -28.88 -4.52 11.61
N ILE A 142 -29.91 -5.31 11.93
CA ILE A 142 -30.26 -5.57 13.33
C ILE A 142 -29.09 -6.28 14.03
N TYR A 143 -28.93 -6.07 15.33
CA TYR A 143 -27.91 -6.77 16.08
C TYR A 143 -28.28 -8.24 16.33
N ASN A 144 -27.26 -9.08 16.49
CA ASN A 144 -27.37 -10.42 17.06
C ASN A 144 -26.35 -10.58 18.20
N GLN A 145 -26.01 -11.81 18.59
CA GLN A 145 -25.02 -12.09 19.64
C GLN A 145 -23.60 -11.49 19.38
N TYR A 146 -23.32 -11.04 18.16
CA TYR A 146 -22.06 -10.41 17.74
C TYR A 146 -22.17 -8.87 17.62
N GLY A 147 -23.27 -8.29 18.11
CA GLY A 147 -23.63 -6.89 17.87
C GLY A 147 -24.17 -6.65 16.45
N PHE A 148 -23.98 -5.45 15.88
CA PHE A 148 -24.52 -5.09 14.55
C PHE A 148 -23.42 -4.77 13.54
N TRP A 149 -23.46 -5.39 12.35
CA TRP A 149 -22.41 -5.23 11.35
C TRP A 149 -22.59 -3.95 10.50
N GLY A 150 -23.81 -3.43 10.46
CA GLY A 150 -24.19 -2.25 9.70
C GLY A 150 -23.40 -1.00 10.12
N LEU A 151 -23.33 -0.02 9.21
CA LEU A 151 -22.97 1.35 9.58
C LEU A 151 -23.99 1.95 10.57
N THR A 152 -25.23 1.48 10.51
CA THR A 152 -26.30 1.76 11.48
C THR A 152 -27.11 0.48 11.72
N ASP A 153 -27.87 0.42 12.81
CA ASP A 153 -28.86 -0.63 13.08
C ASP A 153 -30.28 -0.23 12.66
N ASP A 154 -30.50 1.05 12.36
CA ASP A 154 -31.76 1.62 11.87
C ASP A 154 -31.49 2.48 10.62
N VAL A 155 -32.09 2.12 9.48
CA VAL A 155 -31.92 2.83 8.20
C VAL A 155 -32.42 4.27 8.25
N THR A 156 -33.31 4.59 9.21
CA THR A 156 -33.82 5.95 9.43
C THR A 156 -32.93 6.77 10.36
N ASN A 157 -31.99 6.14 11.08
CA ASN A 157 -31.00 6.80 11.90
C ASN A 157 -29.62 6.78 11.22
N THR A 158 -29.26 7.91 10.60
CA THR A 158 -27.93 8.11 10.02
C THR A 158 -26.95 8.79 10.98
N ASP A 159 -27.40 9.21 12.16
CA ASP A 159 -26.55 9.88 13.18
C ASP A 159 -25.92 8.84 14.12
N THR A 160 -25.15 7.91 13.53
CA THR A 160 -24.41 6.88 14.26
C THR A 160 -22.91 7.01 14.01
N PRO A 161 -22.04 6.59 14.96
CA PRO A 161 -20.60 6.78 14.83
C PRO A 161 -20.00 6.22 13.54
N LYS A 162 -20.35 4.97 13.18
CA LYS A 162 -19.85 4.30 11.96
C LYS A 162 -20.37 4.99 10.69
N TYR A 163 -21.66 5.35 10.64
CA TYR A 163 -22.26 6.02 9.48
C TYR A 163 -21.64 7.40 9.26
N GLN A 164 -21.48 8.20 10.31
CA GLN A 164 -20.88 9.53 10.22
C GLN A 164 -19.41 9.46 9.78
N ALA A 165 -18.64 8.48 10.26
CA ALA A 165 -17.27 8.25 9.78
C ALA A 165 -17.22 7.89 8.29
N ALA A 166 -18.10 7.00 7.82
CA ALA A 166 -18.17 6.63 6.40
C ALA A 166 -18.62 7.82 5.52
N LEU A 167 -19.59 8.61 5.99
CA LEU A 167 -20.06 9.82 5.30
C LEU A 167 -18.97 10.90 5.24
N ALA A 168 -18.21 11.09 6.31
CA ALA A 168 -17.09 12.03 6.34
C ALA A 168 -16.01 11.61 5.33
N MET A 169 -15.64 10.33 5.30
CA MET A 169 -14.68 9.79 4.32
C MET A 169 -15.15 9.98 2.87
N LEU A 170 -16.45 9.83 2.60
CA LEU A 170 -17.01 10.05 1.26
C LEU A 170 -16.94 11.52 0.81
N ASN A 171 -17.08 12.46 1.75
CA ASN A 171 -17.13 13.89 1.47
C ASN A 171 -15.76 14.60 1.56
N ALA A 172 -14.71 13.87 1.95
CA ALA A 172 -13.35 14.39 2.04
C ALA A 172 -12.52 14.01 0.80
N PRO A 173 -11.45 14.76 0.47
CA PRO A 173 -10.43 14.28 -0.44
C PRO A 173 -9.88 12.93 0.04
N ARG A 174 -9.54 12.05 -0.91
CA ARG A 174 -8.92 10.77 -0.54
C ARG A 174 -7.63 11.01 0.25
N PRO A 175 -7.38 10.25 1.33
CA PRO A 175 -6.11 10.27 2.02
C PRO A 175 -4.93 10.08 1.06
N THR A 176 -3.88 10.87 1.24
CA THR A 176 -2.63 10.73 0.49
C THR A 176 -2.00 9.38 0.81
N VAL A 177 -1.46 8.71 -0.20
CA VAL A 177 -0.70 7.47 -0.01
C VAL A 177 0.49 7.74 0.91
N THR A 178 0.71 6.87 1.89
CA THR A 178 1.85 6.87 2.81
C THR A 178 2.60 5.54 2.83
N ALA A 179 2.01 4.45 2.34
CA ALA A 179 2.70 3.16 2.27
C ALA A 179 3.90 3.21 1.32
N GLY A 180 4.97 2.52 1.73
CA GLY A 180 6.21 2.42 0.97
C GLY A 180 7.22 3.53 1.22
N THR A 181 8.40 3.33 0.63
CA THR A 181 9.49 4.30 0.71
C THR A 181 9.26 5.43 -0.29
N ALA A 182 9.22 6.67 0.20
CA ALA A 182 9.24 7.84 -0.66
C ALA A 182 10.57 7.94 -1.42
N VAL A 183 10.54 8.23 -2.72
CA VAL A 183 11.75 8.46 -3.53
C VAL A 183 11.99 9.95 -3.77
N PRO A 184 13.24 10.40 -3.91
CA PRO A 184 14.50 9.62 -3.96
C PRO A 184 14.89 8.99 -2.61
N ALA A 185 15.52 7.82 -2.64
CA ALA A 185 15.92 7.08 -1.44
C ALA A 185 17.00 6.03 -1.70
N THR A 186 17.71 5.67 -0.63
CA THR A 186 18.55 4.46 -0.57
C THR A 186 17.86 3.43 0.31
N LEU A 187 17.57 2.26 -0.23
CA LEU A 187 16.91 1.16 0.48
C LEU A 187 17.91 0.02 0.69
N PRO A 188 18.07 -0.50 1.91
CA PRO A 188 18.75 -1.78 2.12
C PRO A 188 18.03 -2.89 1.34
N ALA A 189 18.77 -3.81 0.74
CA ALA A 189 18.17 -4.85 -0.08
C ALA A 189 17.21 -5.75 0.72
N GLN A 190 17.46 -5.91 2.02
CA GLN A 190 16.64 -6.72 2.93
C GLN A 190 15.27 -6.10 3.26
N THR A 191 15.01 -4.81 2.98
CA THR A 191 13.70 -4.19 3.22
C THR A 191 12.69 -4.50 2.12
N HIS A 192 12.80 -5.67 1.48
CA HIS A 192 11.85 -6.12 0.49
C HIS A 192 10.55 -6.58 1.14
N LEU A 193 9.50 -6.68 0.32
CA LEU A 193 8.20 -7.17 0.74
C LEU A 193 8.37 -8.60 1.24
N TYR A 194 7.61 -8.93 2.28
CA TYR A 194 7.57 -10.26 2.90
C TYR A 194 8.85 -10.65 3.64
N ALA A 195 9.79 -9.73 3.86
CA ALA A 195 10.88 -9.95 4.79
C ALA A 195 10.34 -9.87 6.23
N ASP A 196 10.48 -10.95 6.98
CA ASP A 196 10.23 -10.96 8.41
C ASP A 196 11.45 -10.41 9.14
N GLU A 197 11.29 -9.30 9.89
CA GLU A 197 12.35 -8.67 10.70
C GLU A 197 13.68 -8.46 9.94
N PRO A 198 13.71 -7.62 8.89
CA PRO A 198 14.84 -7.52 7.99
C PRO A 198 16.11 -6.96 8.66
N ASP A 199 17.24 -7.67 8.53
CA ASP A 199 18.55 -7.13 8.86
C ASP A 199 18.98 -6.12 7.80
N THR A 200 18.73 -4.83 8.06
CA THR A 200 19.06 -3.73 7.14
C THR A 200 20.56 -3.57 6.86
N THR A 201 21.42 -4.31 7.57
CA THR A 201 22.86 -4.31 7.35
C THR A 201 23.33 -5.50 6.51
N ALA A 202 22.53 -6.54 6.32
CA ALA A 202 22.90 -7.70 5.52
C ALA A 202 22.62 -7.47 4.02
N PRO A 203 23.44 -8.05 3.11
CA PRO A 203 23.04 -8.18 1.72
C PRO A 203 22.01 -9.31 1.54
N LEU A 204 21.31 -9.29 0.42
CA LEU A 204 20.67 -10.48 -0.14
C LEU A 204 21.75 -11.38 -0.73
N THR A 205 21.75 -12.65 -0.35
CA THR A 205 22.70 -13.68 -0.79
C THR A 205 21.96 -14.90 -1.30
N ASP A 206 22.71 -15.84 -1.91
CA ASP A 206 22.20 -17.14 -2.36
C ASP A 206 21.03 -17.11 -3.38
N LEU A 207 20.83 -15.95 -4.01
CA LEU A 207 19.83 -15.71 -5.05
C LEU A 207 19.92 -16.73 -6.19
N LYS A 208 18.77 -17.21 -6.67
CA LYS A 208 18.66 -18.19 -7.78
C LYS A 208 18.00 -17.59 -9.01
N ASP A 209 18.27 -18.20 -10.17
CA ASP A 209 17.61 -17.84 -11.43
C ASP A 209 16.08 -17.89 -11.29
N GLY A 210 15.42 -16.82 -11.71
CA GLY A 210 13.98 -16.65 -11.63
C GLY A 210 13.46 -16.18 -10.27
N GLU A 211 14.28 -16.17 -9.21
CA GLU A 211 13.88 -15.56 -7.94
C GLU A 211 13.72 -14.05 -8.08
N TYR A 212 12.90 -13.46 -7.21
CA TYR A 212 12.69 -12.04 -7.20
C TYR A 212 12.35 -11.53 -5.81
N VAL A 213 12.59 -10.24 -5.61
CA VAL A 213 12.18 -9.47 -4.43
C VAL A 213 11.46 -8.21 -4.88
N ASP A 214 10.44 -7.81 -4.12
CA ASP A 214 9.58 -6.67 -4.42
C ASP A 214 9.79 -5.54 -3.40
N TYR A 215 9.64 -4.28 -3.80
CA TYR A 215 9.73 -3.11 -2.91
C TYR A 215 8.56 -2.16 -3.17
N ILE A 216 7.86 -1.73 -2.12
CA ILE A 216 6.80 -0.71 -2.22
C ILE A 216 7.47 0.66 -2.24
N ILE A 217 7.25 1.37 -3.32
CA ILE A 217 7.74 2.72 -3.55
C ILE A 217 6.56 3.68 -3.59
N ARG A 218 6.80 4.88 -3.08
CA ARG A 218 5.84 5.98 -3.12
C ARG A 218 6.42 7.19 -3.84
N THR A 219 5.62 7.76 -4.73
CA THR A 219 5.91 9.03 -5.40
C THR A 219 4.73 9.99 -5.21
N ASP A 220 5.01 11.28 -5.18
CA ASP A 220 4.00 12.35 -5.20
C ASP A 220 3.57 12.72 -6.62
N ARG A 221 4.37 12.36 -7.63
CA ARG A 221 4.10 12.58 -9.05
C ARG A 221 4.62 11.43 -9.92
N ALA A 222 4.06 11.32 -11.12
CA ALA A 222 4.62 10.47 -12.15
C ALA A 222 5.92 11.10 -12.67
N ASP A 223 7.03 10.37 -12.60
CA ASP A 223 8.36 10.87 -12.96
C ASP A 223 9.33 9.70 -13.18
N SER A 224 10.48 10.03 -13.75
CA SER A 224 11.57 9.11 -14.03
C SER A 224 12.67 9.23 -12.97
N TYR A 225 13.22 8.09 -12.53
CA TYR A 225 14.28 8.06 -11.52
C TYR A 225 15.40 7.09 -11.92
N PRO A 226 16.68 7.51 -11.94
CA PRO A 226 17.79 6.57 -12.05
C PRO A 226 17.90 5.68 -10.82
N LEU A 227 17.93 4.36 -11.05
CA LEU A 227 18.28 3.33 -10.09
C LEU A 227 19.69 2.82 -10.32
N THR A 228 20.51 2.86 -9.27
CA THR A 228 21.78 2.16 -9.18
C THR A 228 21.70 1.11 -8.08
N LEU A 229 22.29 -0.06 -8.29
CA LEU A 229 22.34 -1.13 -7.29
C LEU A 229 23.76 -1.27 -6.75
N ARG A 230 23.89 -1.50 -5.45
CA ARG A 230 25.17 -1.93 -4.85
C ARG A 230 25.19 -3.45 -4.81
N VAL A 231 26.07 -4.06 -5.59
CA VAL A 231 26.14 -5.51 -5.80
C VAL A 231 27.55 -6.05 -5.64
N ALA A 232 27.68 -7.34 -5.34
CA ALA A 232 28.97 -8.04 -5.27
C ALA A 232 28.91 -9.34 -6.08
N SER A 233 29.94 -9.61 -6.87
CA SER A 233 30.07 -10.85 -7.66
C SER A 233 31.54 -11.17 -7.93
N SER A 234 31.84 -12.45 -8.06
CA SER A 234 33.18 -12.95 -8.40
C SER A 234 33.37 -13.17 -9.92
N ASN A 235 32.40 -12.77 -10.74
CA ASN A 235 32.45 -12.77 -12.19
C ASN A 235 31.46 -11.72 -12.74
N ASN A 236 31.36 -11.59 -14.07
CA ASN A 236 30.47 -10.63 -14.73
C ASN A 236 29.29 -11.31 -15.45
N GLU A 237 28.92 -12.53 -15.03
CA GLU A 237 27.89 -13.31 -15.70
C GLU A 237 26.47 -12.98 -15.22
N GLY A 238 26.34 -12.42 -14.00
CA GLY A 238 25.06 -12.13 -13.37
C GLY A 238 24.22 -11.12 -14.18
N GLN A 239 22.91 -11.33 -14.18
CA GLN A 239 21.93 -10.46 -14.85
C GLN A 239 20.73 -10.26 -13.94
N LEU A 240 20.29 -9.02 -13.78
CA LEU A 240 19.12 -8.66 -12.98
C LEU A 240 18.15 -7.85 -13.82
N GLU A 241 16.94 -8.36 -14.01
CA GLU A 241 15.86 -7.60 -14.61
C GLU A 241 15.17 -6.74 -13.56
N VAL A 242 14.89 -5.49 -13.93
CA VAL A 242 14.17 -4.54 -13.10
C VAL A 242 12.81 -4.31 -13.72
N LEU A 243 11.76 -4.50 -12.94
CA LEU A 243 10.39 -4.21 -13.35
C LEU A 243 9.77 -3.17 -12.43
N VAL A 244 8.91 -2.33 -12.99
CA VAL A 244 8.05 -1.41 -12.25
C VAL A 244 6.62 -1.73 -12.64
N ASN A 245 5.79 -2.11 -11.66
CA ASN A 245 4.38 -2.48 -11.88
C ASN A 245 4.19 -3.49 -13.03
N ALA A 246 4.94 -4.60 -12.96
CA ALA A 246 5.05 -5.66 -13.97
C ALA A 246 5.57 -5.25 -15.36
N GLN A 247 5.86 -3.97 -15.59
CA GLN A 247 6.51 -3.51 -16.82
C GLN A 247 8.04 -3.63 -16.66
N SER A 248 8.70 -4.30 -17.61
CA SER A 248 10.17 -4.40 -17.61
C SER A 248 10.80 -3.06 -17.98
N MET A 249 11.69 -2.57 -17.12
CA MET A 249 12.53 -1.39 -17.37
C MET A 249 13.83 -1.77 -18.09
N GLY A 250 14.15 -3.07 -18.13
CA GLY A 250 15.34 -3.64 -18.77
C GLY A 250 16.16 -4.51 -17.83
N THR A 251 17.31 -4.96 -18.31
CA THR A 251 18.24 -5.82 -17.57
C THR A 251 19.53 -5.08 -17.26
N VAL A 252 19.93 -5.13 -16.00
CA VAL A 252 21.20 -4.64 -15.48
C VAL A 252 22.21 -5.78 -15.48
N ALA A 253 23.32 -5.60 -16.19
CA ALA A 253 24.45 -6.51 -16.11
C ALA A 253 25.21 -6.30 -14.79
N ILE A 254 25.53 -7.40 -14.11
CA ILE A 254 26.25 -7.36 -12.84
C ILE A 254 27.76 -7.31 -13.12
N PRO A 255 28.49 -6.29 -12.63
CA PRO A 255 29.94 -6.24 -12.80
C PRO A 255 30.66 -7.26 -11.92
N ASP A 256 31.82 -7.74 -12.39
CA ASP A 256 32.78 -8.47 -11.57
C ASP A 256 33.41 -7.49 -10.57
N SER A 257 33.12 -7.68 -9.28
CA SER A 257 33.70 -6.90 -8.19
C SER A 257 34.88 -7.60 -7.52
N GLY A 258 35.26 -8.77 -8.03
CA GLY A 258 36.38 -9.59 -7.59
C GLY A 258 36.09 -10.45 -6.36
N SER A 259 34.92 -10.32 -5.70
CA SER A 259 34.50 -11.19 -4.61
C SER A 259 33.01 -11.09 -4.29
N SER A 260 32.48 -12.04 -3.52
CA SER A 260 31.10 -12.03 -3.04
C SER A 260 30.78 -10.97 -1.97
N ASP A 261 31.78 -10.27 -1.44
CA ASP A 261 31.62 -9.26 -0.38
C ASP A 261 32.20 -7.89 -0.72
N THR A 262 32.83 -7.73 -1.89
CA THR A 262 33.26 -6.43 -2.39
C THR A 262 32.11 -5.81 -3.17
N PHE A 263 31.44 -4.81 -2.58
CA PHE A 263 30.27 -4.18 -3.21
C PHE A 263 30.64 -2.98 -4.08
N VAL A 264 30.24 -3.03 -5.35
CA VAL A 264 30.36 -1.95 -6.34
C VAL A 264 29.00 -1.53 -6.87
N GLU A 265 28.94 -0.39 -7.53
CA GLU A 265 27.72 0.12 -8.16
C GLU A 265 27.54 -0.42 -9.57
N THR A 266 26.30 -0.72 -9.94
CA THR A 266 25.94 -1.04 -11.34
C THR A 266 25.91 0.21 -12.21
N SER A 267 25.82 0.04 -13.53
CA SER A 267 25.33 1.13 -14.38
C SER A 267 23.88 1.48 -14.00
N PRO A 268 23.47 2.76 -14.09
CA PRO A 268 22.12 3.15 -13.75
C PRO A 268 21.11 2.64 -14.78
N ILE A 269 19.92 2.29 -14.32
CA ILE A 269 18.73 2.00 -15.14
C ILE A 269 17.63 2.99 -14.78
N THR A 270 16.86 3.45 -15.76
CA THR A 270 15.77 4.41 -15.50
C THR A 270 14.52 3.66 -15.05
N LEU A 271 13.95 4.08 -13.92
CA LEU A 271 12.64 3.65 -13.44
C LEU A 271 11.60 4.67 -13.87
N GLU A 272 10.42 4.20 -14.27
CA GLU A 272 9.26 5.02 -14.59
C GLU A 272 8.16 4.77 -13.56
N PHE A 273 7.84 5.75 -12.72
CA PHE A 273 6.79 5.65 -11.72
C PHE A 273 5.54 6.43 -12.11
N GLU A 274 4.37 5.92 -11.72
CA GLU A 274 3.13 6.73 -11.68
C GLU A 274 3.02 7.42 -10.33
N THR A 275 2.13 8.41 -10.19
CA THR A 275 1.82 9.02 -8.90
C THR A 275 1.29 7.99 -7.89
N GLY A 276 1.77 8.03 -6.64
CA GLY A 276 1.26 7.23 -5.53
C GLY A 276 2.05 5.94 -5.34
N LEU A 277 1.34 4.83 -5.09
CA LEU A 277 1.93 3.52 -4.82
C LEU A 277 2.52 2.92 -6.10
N ASN A 278 3.75 2.42 -6.04
CA ASN A 278 4.41 1.67 -7.10
C ASN A 278 5.13 0.46 -6.49
N VAL A 279 5.41 -0.54 -7.32
CA VAL A 279 6.20 -1.71 -6.90
C VAL A 279 7.38 -1.89 -7.84
N ILE A 280 8.59 -1.88 -7.29
CA ILE A 280 9.78 -2.38 -7.99
C ILE A 280 9.86 -3.88 -7.76
N ARG A 281 10.08 -4.65 -8.82
CA ARG A 281 10.54 -6.05 -8.73
C ARG A 281 11.96 -6.15 -9.25
N LEU A 282 12.85 -6.74 -8.46
CA LEU A 282 14.17 -7.16 -8.89
C LEU A 282 14.13 -8.66 -9.17
N ARG A 283 14.14 -9.06 -10.45
CA ARG A 283 14.10 -10.46 -10.88
C ARG A 283 15.48 -10.93 -11.34
N VAL A 284 15.97 -12.00 -10.74
CA VAL A 284 17.27 -12.60 -11.04
C VAL A 284 17.17 -13.33 -12.37
N ALA A 285 17.62 -12.69 -13.45
CA ALA A 285 17.62 -13.29 -14.78
C ALA A 285 18.75 -14.33 -14.93
N LYS A 286 19.89 -14.08 -14.28
CA LYS A 286 21.00 -15.02 -14.12
C LYS A 286 21.73 -14.74 -12.81
N ALA A 287 21.78 -15.70 -11.91
CA ALA A 287 22.33 -15.62 -10.56
C ALA A 287 23.86 -15.50 -10.52
N GLY A 288 24.42 -15.51 -9.30
CA GLY A 288 25.87 -15.45 -9.04
C GLY A 288 26.34 -14.15 -8.41
N PHE A 289 25.45 -13.43 -7.72
CA PHE A 289 25.74 -12.14 -7.11
C PHE A 289 24.92 -11.89 -5.86
N ASN A 290 25.37 -10.93 -5.05
CA ASN A 290 24.70 -10.45 -3.85
C ASN A 290 24.22 -9.01 -4.07
N ILE A 291 23.12 -8.61 -3.44
CA ILE A 291 22.57 -7.24 -3.51
C ILE A 291 22.61 -6.61 -2.13
N LYS A 292 23.26 -5.45 -1.96
CA LYS A 292 23.33 -4.74 -0.69
C LYS A 292 22.24 -3.70 -0.53
N SER A 293 22.00 -2.92 -1.57
CA SER A 293 21.07 -1.80 -1.52
C SER A 293 20.64 -1.33 -2.90
N LEU A 294 19.48 -0.68 -2.94
CA LEU A 294 18.97 0.07 -4.08
C LEU A 294 19.21 1.55 -3.80
N GLN A 295 19.67 2.30 -4.79
CA GLN A 295 19.81 3.75 -4.72
C GLN A 295 19.01 4.38 -5.85
N ILE A 296 17.90 5.02 -5.48
CA ILE A 296 16.99 5.73 -6.39
C ILE A 296 17.26 7.22 -6.21
N SER A 297 17.83 7.86 -7.23
CA SER A 297 18.25 9.26 -7.17
C SER A 297 17.32 10.15 -7.99
N ASP A 298 17.33 11.45 -7.73
CA ASP A 298 16.69 12.43 -8.63
C ASP A 298 17.50 12.58 -9.92
N THR A 299 16.79 12.81 -11.02
CA THR A 299 17.39 13.15 -12.32
C THR A 299 18.22 14.44 -12.29
N GLU A 300 17.96 15.35 -11.34
CA GLU A 300 18.75 16.58 -11.15
C GLU A 300 20.18 16.36 -10.61
N ASN A 301 20.44 15.23 -9.93
CA ASN A 301 21.76 14.94 -9.35
C ASN A 301 22.72 14.20 -10.31
N ALA A 302 22.31 13.94 -11.55
CA ALA A 302 23.16 13.31 -12.57
C ALA A 302 24.15 14.27 -13.27
N THR A 303 24.10 15.57 -12.94
CA THR A 303 25.07 16.57 -13.43
C THR A 303 25.60 17.39 -12.25
N PRO A 304 26.94 17.51 -12.06
CA PRO A 304 27.46 18.51 -11.14
C PRO A 304 27.03 19.88 -11.67
N LYS A 305 26.12 20.56 -10.96
CA LYS A 305 25.84 21.98 -11.19
C LYS A 305 27.15 22.72 -10.90
N ILE A 306 27.93 23.01 -11.95
CA ILE A 306 29.03 23.98 -11.86
C ILE A 306 28.35 25.32 -11.62
N LEU A 307 28.22 25.69 -10.35
CA LEU A 307 27.78 27.02 -9.96
C LEU A 307 28.91 27.99 -10.31
N PHE A 308 28.80 28.65 -11.46
CA PHE A 308 29.58 29.84 -11.74
C PHE A 308 29.11 30.95 -10.80
N ILE A 309 29.72 31.06 -9.63
CA ILE A 309 29.62 32.27 -8.81
C ILE A 309 30.37 33.36 -9.57
N ARG A 310 29.66 34.17 -10.35
CA ARG A 310 30.14 35.50 -10.71
C ARG A 310 29.87 36.42 -9.52
N GLY A 311 30.92 36.77 -8.80
CA GLY A 311 30.85 37.79 -7.76
C GLY A 311 30.65 39.19 -8.35
N GLY A 312 29.90 40.02 -7.63
CA GLY A 312 30.07 41.48 -7.63
C GLY A 312 28.90 42.31 -8.13
N ASP A 313 28.28 43.00 -7.17
CA ASP A 313 27.68 44.34 -7.18
C ASP A 313 26.25 44.59 -7.74
N ASP A 314 25.32 44.64 -6.79
CA ASP A 314 24.56 45.82 -6.32
C ASP A 314 23.91 46.76 -7.36
N THR A 315 22.57 46.86 -7.33
CA THR A 315 21.82 48.06 -6.87
C THR A 315 20.34 48.01 -7.31
N SER A 316 19.46 48.19 -6.31
CA SER A 316 18.16 48.91 -6.32
C SER A 316 17.25 48.93 -7.56
N GLY A 317 15.98 48.55 -7.34
CA GLY A 317 14.87 48.99 -8.21
C GLY A 317 13.49 48.55 -7.71
N PHE A 318 12.86 49.39 -6.88
CA PHE A 318 11.41 49.38 -6.61
C PHE A 318 10.61 49.52 -7.91
N LEU A 319 9.55 48.73 -8.09
CA LEU A 319 8.26 49.17 -8.67
C LEU A 319 7.11 48.25 -8.20
N GLU A 320 6.08 48.86 -7.60
CA GLU A 320 4.74 48.31 -7.38
C GLU A 320 3.95 48.18 -8.71
N GLY A 321 2.96 47.29 -8.74
CA GLY A 321 1.89 47.30 -9.76
C GLY A 321 1.19 45.95 -9.89
N GLY A 322 -0.05 45.84 -9.41
CA GLY A 322 -0.79 44.59 -9.25
C GLY A 322 -1.65 44.15 -10.43
N SER A 323 -2.32 43.01 -10.26
CA SER A 323 -3.75 42.76 -10.55
C SER A 323 -4.02 41.25 -10.38
N ASP A 324 -4.81 40.91 -9.36
CA ASP A 324 -5.38 39.58 -9.17
C ASP A 324 -6.42 39.27 -10.25
N GLU A 325 -6.22 38.20 -11.02
CA GLU A 325 -7.29 37.53 -11.77
C GLU A 325 -7.28 36.04 -11.41
N GLU A 326 -8.36 35.58 -10.76
CA GLU A 326 -8.66 34.16 -10.54
C GLU A 326 -9.08 33.47 -11.84
N PRO A 327 -8.67 32.22 -12.10
CA PRO A 327 -9.20 31.43 -13.21
C PRO A 327 -10.46 30.64 -12.81
N PRO A 328 -11.34 30.29 -13.77
CA PRO A 328 -12.64 29.71 -13.50
C PRO A 328 -12.58 28.21 -13.15
N ILE A 329 -13.47 27.81 -12.23
CA ILE A 329 -13.67 26.46 -11.73
C ILE A 329 -14.35 25.59 -12.81
N SER A 330 -13.72 24.46 -13.17
CA SER A 330 -14.29 23.43 -14.04
C SER A 330 -15.08 22.40 -13.21
N PRO A 331 -16.21 21.84 -13.70
CA PRO A 331 -17.01 20.89 -12.94
C PRO A 331 -16.37 19.50 -12.87
N THR A 332 -16.31 18.94 -11.67
CA THR A 332 -15.88 17.56 -11.38
C THR A 332 -16.92 16.55 -11.87
N PRO A 333 -16.53 15.42 -12.50
CA PRO A 333 -17.47 14.38 -12.93
C PRO A 333 -17.95 13.53 -11.74
N ILE A 334 -19.26 13.29 -11.68
CA ILE A 334 -19.93 12.39 -10.73
C ILE A 334 -19.45 10.95 -10.99
N GLN A 335 -18.84 10.30 -10.01
CA GLN A 335 -18.53 8.86 -10.05
C GLN A 335 -19.68 8.06 -9.42
N SER A 336 -20.18 7.07 -10.16
CA SER A 336 -21.35 6.26 -9.82
C SER A 336 -21.08 5.22 -8.73
N LEU A 337 -22.08 5.02 -7.88
CA LEU A 337 -22.18 4.08 -6.76
C LEU A 337 -22.80 2.74 -7.19
N ALA A 338 -22.33 1.63 -6.61
CA ALA A 338 -23.05 0.35 -6.60
C ALA A 338 -23.25 -0.11 -5.14
N ILE A 339 -24.47 0.00 -4.63
CA ILE A 339 -24.95 -0.67 -3.41
C ILE A 339 -25.89 -1.77 -3.88
N MET A 340 -25.56 -3.04 -3.62
CA MET A 340 -26.45 -4.14 -3.98
C MET A 340 -27.23 -4.58 -2.73
N GLY A 341 -28.50 -4.18 -2.67
CA GLY A 341 -29.45 -4.72 -1.70
C GLY A 341 -29.99 -6.05 -2.22
N LEU A 342 -29.64 -7.15 -1.58
CA LEU A 342 -30.36 -8.41 -1.76
C LEU A 342 -31.39 -8.53 -0.64
N ALA A 343 -32.64 -8.27 -1.00
CA ALA A 343 -33.78 -8.68 -0.20
C ALA A 343 -34.05 -10.16 -0.46
N SER A 344 -34.08 -10.96 0.61
CA SER A 344 -34.88 -12.17 0.69
C SER A 344 -35.46 -12.30 2.08
#